data_AF-H1V717-F1
#
_entry.id   AF-H1V717-F1
#
_cell.length_a   1.000
_cell.length_b   1.000
_cell.length_c   1.000
_cell.angle_alpha   90.00
_cell.angle_beta   90.00
_cell.angle_gamma   90.00
#
_symmetry.space_group_name_H-M   'P 1'
#
loop_
_entity.id
_entity.type
_entity.pdbx_description
1 polymer ?
#
loop_
_entity_poly.entity_id
_entity_poly.type
_entity_poly.pdbx_seq_one_letter_code
_entity_poly.pdbx_strand_id
1 'polypeptide(L)'
;IYFEHNKPGRAKTSYNTLSSLELLTHGEFFDLLRAREEPHAEDLAYLQSLHEASFEQWRFELGQGFSLCLYGQGSKRDLAGKLAEHLYAADPRAPIVVVNGYVRTITPRDVFTTLASALSPPPKLPAQATAMVQALSSALTASPAHLTVILNSIDAVPLRKPAMQQLLAQLAAHPRIRLIATADTPSFPLLWDAAQRTSFNFLFHDCTTLQPLDVELDAVDEVHELLGRKARRVNGKDGVVFVLRSLPENAKKLFELLVIEVLSVMDDGEQQQQFGAENPGVEYRMVYNKAVEDFICSSEMAFRTLLKEFHDHQIITSRKDALGTELLSIPFGREELEAILEDLMS
;
A
#
# COMPACT_ATOMS: atom_id res chain seq x y z
N ILE A 1 -14.02 14.22 27.33
CA ILE A 1 -12.87 13.66 26.57
C ILE A 1 -12.79 14.18 25.12
N TYR A 2 -13.58 13.71 24.12
CA TYR A 2 -13.40 14.18 22.72
C TYR A 2 -13.47 15.71 22.55
N PHE A 3 -14.55 16.35 23.03
CA PHE A 3 -14.70 17.81 22.98
C PHE A 3 -13.75 18.57 23.90
N GLU A 4 -13.19 17.88 24.90
CA GLU A 4 -12.27 18.46 25.87
C GLU A 4 -10.85 18.57 25.31
N HIS A 5 -10.42 17.56 24.55
CA HIS A 5 -9.15 17.57 23.84
C HIS A 5 -9.19 18.43 22.56
N ASN A 6 -10.38 18.67 21.99
CA ASN A 6 -10.57 19.49 20.78
C ASN A 6 -11.09 20.91 21.08
N LYS A 7 -10.70 21.51 22.20
CA LYS A 7 -11.08 22.89 22.53
C LYS A 7 -10.39 23.88 21.58
N PRO A 8 -11.11 24.89 21.07
CA PRO A 8 -10.50 25.94 20.24
C PRO A 8 -9.48 26.75 21.08
N GLY A 9 -8.22 26.76 20.64
CA GLY A 9 -7.11 27.43 21.30
C GLY A 9 -5.77 27.05 20.66
N ARG A 10 -4.71 27.84 20.89
CA ARG A 10 -3.36 27.54 20.39
C ARG A 10 -2.82 26.35 21.19
N ALA A 11 -2.82 25.15 20.58
CA ALA A 11 -2.20 23.97 21.17
C ALA A 11 -0.72 24.29 21.45
N LYS A 12 -0.28 24.10 22.70
CA LYS A 12 1.16 24.13 23.03
C LYS A 12 1.79 22.87 22.42
N THR A 13 2.43 23.02 21.28
CA THR A 13 3.20 21.95 20.65
C THR A 13 4.68 22.13 20.97
N SER A 14 5.42 21.03 21.16
CA SER A 14 6.88 21.05 21.17
C SER A 14 7.41 21.17 19.73
N TYR A 15 8.70 21.47 19.60
CA TYR A 15 9.40 21.52 18.30
C TYR A 15 10.01 20.16 17.90
N ASN A 16 9.64 19.06 18.57
CA ASN A 16 10.18 17.74 18.26
C ASN A 16 9.51 17.22 16.98
N THR A 17 10.30 17.12 15.90
CA THR A 17 9.83 16.61 14.60
C THR A 17 10.38 15.20 14.36
N LEU A 18 9.61 14.37 13.66
CA LEU A 18 10.05 13.02 13.27
C LEU A 18 11.25 13.06 12.32
N SER A 19 11.49 14.17 11.63
CA SER A 19 12.66 14.39 10.78
C SER A 19 13.99 14.42 11.53
N SER A 20 13.97 14.62 12.86
CA SER A 20 15.17 14.60 13.71
C SER A 20 15.64 13.19 14.09
N LEU A 21 14.85 12.15 13.77
CA LEU A 21 15.20 10.77 14.04
C LEU A 21 16.14 10.23 12.96
N GLU A 22 17.17 9.48 13.37
CA GLU A 22 17.93 8.63 12.47
C GLU A 22 17.00 7.52 11.96
N LEU A 23 16.77 7.50 10.65
CA LEU A 23 15.88 6.53 10.02
C LEU A 23 16.71 5.34 9.54
N LEU A 24 16.22 4.14 9.84
CA LEU A 24 16.81 2.92 9.31
C LEU A 24 16.67 2.91 7.79
N THR A 25 17.72 2.48 7.10
CA THR A 25 17.62 2.12 5.69
C THR A 25 16.70 0.90 5.52
N HIS A 26 16.18 0.71 4.31
CA HIS A 26 15.36 -0.47 3.99
C HIS A 26 16.09 -1.78 4.35
N GLY A 27 17.39 -1.89 4.04
CA GLY A 27 18.20 -3.07 4.37
C GLY A 27 18.31 -3.31 5.87
N GLU A 28 18.74 -2.29 6.62
CA GLU A 28 18.89 -2.38 8.08
C GLU A 28 17.59 -2.74 8.79
N PHE A 29 16.47 -2.16 8.35
CA PHE A 29 15.16 -2.48 8.92
C PHE A 29 14.84 -3.98 8.80
N PHE A 30 14.99 -4.57 7.61
CA PHE A 30 14.68 -5.98 7.41
C PHE A 30 15.70 -6.92 8.07
N ASP A 31 16.97 -6.51 8.18
CA ASP A 31 17.99 -7.30 8.88
C ASP A 31 17.72 -7.33 10.38
N LEU A 32 17.37 -6.20 10.99
CA LEU A 32 16.94 -6.13 12.39
C LEU A 32 15.64 -6.88 12.64
N LEU A 33 14.67 -6.77 11.73
CA LEU A 33 13.39 -7.46 11.84
C LEU A 33 13.57 -8.99 11.81
N ARG A 34 14.45 -9.51 10.94
CA ARG A 34 14.77 -10.95 10.87
C ARG A 34 15.59 -11.44 12.06
N ALA A 35 16.45 -10.58 12.61
CA ALA A 35 17.26 -10.90 13.79
C ALA A 35 16.45 -10.86 15.10
N ARG A 36 15.27 -10.22 15.10
CA ARG A 36 14.40 -10.12 16.28
C ARG A 36 13.77 -11.49 16.58
N GLU A 37 14.09 -12.04 17.74
CA GLU A 37 13.34 -13.15 18.31
C GLU A 37 12.00 -12.64 18.88
N GLU A 38 10.92 -13.38 18.66
CA GLU A 38 9.60 -13.02 19.20
C GLU A 38 9.46 -13.55 20.62
N PRO A 39 9.50 -12.69 21.67
CA PRO A 39 9.44 -13.13 23.05
C PRO A 39 8.14 -13.84 23.41
N HIS A 40 7.05 -13.58 22.69
CA HIS A 40 5.73 -14.16 22.96
C HIS A 40 5.35 -15.28 21.99
N ALA A 41 6.31 -15.91 21.32
CA ALA A 41 6.03 -16.92 20.30
C ALA A 41 5.13 -18.07 20.80
N GLU A 42 5.34 -18.55 22.03
CA GLU A 42 4.53 -19.62 22.62
C GLU A 42 3.10 -19.16 22.93
N ASP A 43 2.93 -17.96 23.50
CA ASP A 43 1.62 -17.38 23.81
C ASP A 43 0.81 -17.14 22.53
N LEU A 44 1.46 -16.64 21.47
CA LEU A 44 0.86 -16.41 20.16
C LEU A 44 0.42 -17.73 19.50
N ALA A 45 1.23 -18.79 19.60
CA ALA A 45 0.87 -20.11 19.10
C ALA A 45 -0.30 -20.72 19.88
N TYR A 46 -0.33 -20.56 21.21
CA TYR A 46 -1.45 -20.98 22.03
C TYR A 46 -2.73 -20.22 21.67
N LEU A 47 -2.67 -18.90 21.50
CA LEU A 47 -3.79 -18.07 21.07
C LEU A 47 -4.32 -18.51 19.70
N GLN A 48 -3.43 -18.81 18.75
CA GLN A 48 -3.81 -19.35 17.44
C GLN A 48 -4.58 -20.68 17.59
N SER A 49 -4.10 -21.59 18.46
CA SER A 49 -4.76 -22.88 18.71
C SER A 49 -6.19 -22.76 19.27
N LEU A 50 -6.46 -21.71 20.06
CA LEU A 50 -7.80 -21.42 20.58
C LEU A 50 -8.76 -21.03 19.46
N HIS A 51 -8.29 -20.23 18.50
CA HIS A 51 -9.08 -19.89 17.31
C HIS A 51 -9.33 -21.12 16.43
N GLU A 52 -8.30 -21.96 16.23
CA GLU A 52 -8.39 -23.21 15.46
C GLU A 52 -9.42 -24.21 16.05
N ALA A 53 -9.60 -24.22 17.38
CA ALA A 53 -10.62 -25.04 18.04
C ALA A 53 -12.06 -24.71 17.59
N SER A 54 -12.29 -23.53 17.01
CA SER A 54 -13.60 -23.06 16.54
C SER A 54 -13.88 -23.44 15.08
N PHE A 55 -12.95 -24.09 14.37
CA PHE A 55 -13.08 -24.35 12.94
C PHE A 55 -14.30 -25.22 12.58
N GLU A 56 -14.66 -26.20 13.40
CA GLU A 56 -15.87 -27.01 13.16
C GLU A 56 -17.15 -26.18 13.29
N GLN A 57 -17.18 -25.23 14.22
CA GLN A 57 -18.29 -24.28 14.35
C GLN A 57 -18.38 -23.41 13.10
N TRP A 58 -17.26 -22.82 12.67
CA TRP A 58 -17.19 -21.97 11.48
C TRP A 58 -17.57 -22.72 10.20
N ARG A 59 -17.15 -23.99 10.06
CA ARG A 59 -17.56 -24.87 8.97
C ARG A 59 -19.07 -25.11 8.97
N PHE A 60 -19.66 -25.34 10.15
CA PHE A 60 -21.11 -25.48 10.27
C PHE A 60 -21.85 -24.20 9.86
N GLU A 61 -21.40 -23.05 10.33
CA GLU A 61 -21.97 -21.73 10.00
C GLU A 61 -21.94 -21.45 8.49
N LEU A 62 -20.80 -21.70 7.83
CA LEU A 62 -20.67 -21.64 6.37
C LEU A 62 -21.62 -22.62 5.66
N GLY A 63 -21.84 -23.79 6.26
CA GLY A 63 -22.80 -24.79 5.78
C GLY A 63 -24.27 -24.34 5.86
N GLN A 64 -24.61 -23.41 6.75
CA GLN A 64 -25.94 -22.80 6.87
C GLN A 64 -26.14 -21.58 5.95
N GLY A 65 -25.12 -21.19 5.17
CA GLY A 65 -25.20 -20.05 4.25
C GLY A 65 -24.89 -18.69 4.90
N PHE A 66 -24.27 -18.69 6.08
CA PHE A 66 -23.65 -17.47 6.63
C PHE A 66 -22.28 -17.25 5.99
N SER A 67 -21.90 -15.99 5.84
CA SER A 67 -20.50 -15.63 5.57
C SER A 67 -19.78 -15.36 6.88
N LEU A 68 -18.47 -15.55 6.92
CA LEU A 68 -17.67 -15.26 8.10
C LEU A 68 -16.90 -13.95 7.91
N CYS A 69 -16.89 -13.10 8.93
CA CYS A 69 -16.02 -11.93 8.99
C CYS A 69 -15.12 -12.03 10.22
N LEU A 70 -13.85 -12.35 9.98
CA LEU A 70 -12.82 -12.46 11.01
C LEU A 70 -12.21 -11.07 11.22
N TYR A 71 -12.43 -10.49 12.40
CA TYR A 71 -11.89 -9.17 12.76
C TYR A 71 -11.03 -9.29 14.01
N GLY A 72 -10.33 -8.21 14.38
CA GLY A 72 -9.46 -8.20 15.55
C GLY A 72 -8.04 -7.77 15.20
N GLN A 73 -7.24 -7.51 16.23
CA GLN A 73 -5.89 -6.98 16.08
C GLN A 73 -4.91 -8.07 15.62
N GLY A 74 -4.06 -7.74 14.65
CA GLY A 74 -3.04 -8.62 14.08
C GLY A 74 -3.44 -9.27 12.76
N SER A 75 -2.46 -9.87 12.08
CA SER A 75 -2.69 -10.58 10.82
C SER A 75 -3.52 -11.84 11.05
N LYS A 76 -4.57 -11.99 10.24
CA LYS A 76 -5.48 -13.14 10.24
C LYS A 76 -5.22 -14.08 9.06
N ARG A 77 -4.18 -13.82 8.27
CA ARG A 77 -3.89 -14.57 7.03
C ARG A 77 -3.51 -16.02 7.33
N ASP A 78 -2.65 -16.26 8.33
CA ASP A 78 -2.30 -17.61 8.73
C ASP A 78 -3.54 -18.39 9.21
N LEU A 79 -4.36 -17.76 10.04
CA LEU A 79 -5.60 -18.36 10.55
C LEU A 79 -6.58 -18.70 9.42
N ALA A 80 -6.77 -17.78 8.47
CA ALA A 80 -7.61 -17.99 7.30
C ALA A 80 -7.04 -19.09 6.38
N GLY A 81 -5.71 -19.19 6.26
CA GLY A 81 -5.02 -20.26 5.55
C GLY A 81 -5.26 -21.63 6.17
N LYS A 82 -5.09 -21.76 7.49
CA LYS A 82 -5.37 -23.00 8.23
C LYS A 82 -6.84 -23.40 8.18
N LEU A 83 -7.75 -22.42 8.24
CA LEU A 83 -9.17 -22.66 8.02
C LEU A 83 -9.43 -23.19 6.60
N ALA A 84 -8.72 -22.67 5.59
CA ALA A 84 -8.81 -23.19 4.22
C ALA A 84 -8.40 -24.66 4.13
N GLU A 85 -7.28 -25.03 4.77
CA GLU A 85 -6.79 -26.41 4.84
C GLU A 85 -7.81 -27.33 5.53
N HIS A 86 -8.38 -26.88 6.64
CA HIS A 86 -9.42 -27.61 7.36
C HIS A 86 -10.69 -27.82 6.51
N LEU A 87 -11.14 -26.78 5.79
CA LEU A 87 -12.29 -26.87 4.89
C LEU A 87 -12.02 -27.77 3.69
N TYR A 88 -10.81 -27.73 3.13
CA TYR A 88 -10.40 -28.60 2.04
C TYR A 88 -10.35 -30.07 2.47
N ALA A 89 -9.86 -30.35 3.68
CA ALA A 89 -9.86 -31.71 4.23
C ALA A 89 -11.29 -32.28 4.39
N ALA A 90 -12.26 -31.43 4.72
CA ALA A 90 -13.67 -31.81 4.86
C ALA A 90 -14.42 -31.94 3.51
N ASP A 91 -14.12 -31.07 2.53
CA ASP A 91 -14.77 -31.05 1.22
C ASP A 91 -13.74 -30.81 0.08
N PRO A 92 -12.96 -31.84 -0.32
CA PRO A 92 -11.90 -31.69 -1.33
C PRO A 92 -12.39 -31.34 -2.74
N ARG A 93 -13.70 -31.45 -2.98
CA ARG A 93 -14.33 -31.17 -4.29
C ARG A 93 -14.72 -29.72 -4.44
N ALA A 94 -14.86 -28.98 -3.35
CA ALA A 94 -15.18 -27.56 -3.38
C ALA A 94 -13.90 -26.75 -3.65
N PRO A 95 -13.78 -26.03 -4.79
CA PRO A 95 -12.65 -25.16 -5.02
C PRO A 95 -12.58 -24.06 -3.95
N ILE A 96 -11.36 -23.76 -3.50
CA ILE A 96 -11.06 -22.66 -2.59
C ILE A 96 -10.21 -21.64 -3.34
N VAL A 97 -10.65 -20.38 -3.34
CA VAL A 97 -9.92 -19.27 -3.95
C VAL A 97 -9.57 -18.26 -2.87
N VAL A 98 -8.27 -18.00 -2.71
CA VAL A 98 -7.77 -16.96 -1.81
C VAL A 98 -7.51 -15.69 -2.61
N VAL A 99 -8.11 -14.59 -2.17
CA VAL A 99 -7.97 -13.26 -2.76
C VAL A 99 -7.32 -12.34 -1.74
N ASN A 100 -6.18 -11.76 -2.11
CA ASN A 100 -5.42 -10.86 -1.24
C ASN A 100 -5.83 -9.40 -1.50
N GLY A 101 -6.73 -8.88 -0.69
CA GLY A 101 -7.28 -7.52 -0.85
C GLY A 101 -6.29 -6.39 -0.56
N TYR A 102 -5.26 -6.67 0.24
CA TYR A 102 -4.18 -5.73 0.56
C TYR A 102 -3.26 -5.40 -0.62
N VAL A 103 -3.34 -6.13 -1.74
CA VAL A 103 -2.57 -5.82 -2.95
C VAL A 103 -3.07 -4.50 -3.57
N ARG A 104 -2.25 -3.44 -3.54
CA ARG A 104 -2.64 -2.07 -3.93
C ARG A 104 -3.18 -1.95 -5.37
N THR A 105 -2.74 -2.82 -6.27
CA THR A 105 -3.09 -2.80 -7.70
C THR A 105 -4.31 -3.66 -8.03
N ILE A 106 -4.92 -4.34 -7.06
CA ILE A 106 -6.02 -5.28 -7.31
C ILE A 106 -7.24 -4.57 -7.92
N THR A 107 -7.74 -5.11 -9.03
CA THR A 107 -8.96 -4.62 -9.67
C THR A 107 -10.12 -5.60 -9.50
N PRO A 108 -11.39 -5.15 -9.61
CA PRO A 108 -12.54 -6.05 -9.60
C PRO A 108 -12.45 -7.14 -10.66
N ARG A 109 -11.85 -6.82 -11.82
CA ARG A 109 -11.66 -7.77 -12.92
C ARG A 109 -10.72 -8.90 -12.53
N ASP A 110 -9.62 -8.60 -11.83
CA ASP A 110 -8.66 -9.61 -11.39
C ASP A 110 -9.31 -10.59 -10.42
N VAL A 111 -10.10 -10.06 -9.47
CA VAL A 111 -10.87 -10.86 -8.51
C VAL A 111 -11.84 -11.80 -9.24
N PHE A 112 -12.74 -11.27 -10.06
CA PHE A 112 -13.78 -12.09 -10.69
C PHE A 112 -13.22 -13.06 -11.74
N THR A 113 -12.13 -12.69 -12.43
CA THR A 113 -11.46 -13.59 -13.39
C THR A 113 -10.80 -14.76 -12.67
N THR A 114 -10.18 -14.52 -11.51
CA THR A 114 -9.60 -15.58 -10.67
C THR A 114 -10.68 -16.51 -10.10
N LEU A 115 -11.84 -15.97 -9.74
CA LEU A 115 -12.97 -16.78 -9.30
C LEU A 115 -13.56 -17.61 -10.44
N ALA A 116 -13.67 -17.02 -11.64
CA ALA A 116 -14.17 -17.71 -12.83
C ALA A 116 -13.26 -18.86 -13.26
N SER A 117 -11.93 -18.73 -13.14
CA SER A 117 -10.99 -19.79 -13.49
C SER A 117 -11.07 -21.01 -12.57
N ALA A 118 -11.58 -20.84 -11.35
CA ALA A 118 -11.82 -21.94 -10.40
C ALA A 118 -13.10 -22.74 -10.72
N LEU A 119 -13.95 -22.27 -11.63
CA LEU A 119 -15.14 -22.97 -12.08
C LEU A 119 -14.84 -23.83 -13.32
N SER A 120 -15.48 -24.99 -13.40
CA SER A 120 -15.37 -25.90 -14.54
C SER A 120 -16.74 -26.16 -15.17
N PRO A 121 -17.01 -25.70 -16.40
CA PRO A 121 -16.11 -24.93 -17.29
C PRO A 121 -15.99 -23.45 -16.86
N PRO A 122 -14.86 -22.77 -17.16
CA PRO A 122 -14.67 -21.37 -16.82
C PRO A 122 -15.56 -20.47 -17.69
N PRO A 123 -16.40 -19.58 -17.10
CA PRO A 123 -17.26 -18.70 -17.87
C PRO A 123 -16.47 -17.59 -18.57
N LYS A 124 -16.94 -17.18 -19.74
CA LYS A 124 -16.42 -15.98 -20.42
C LYS A 124 -17.00 -14.73 -19.76
N LEU A 125 -16.14 -13.94 -19.13
CA LEU A 125 -16.57 -12.73 -18.44
C LEU A 125 -16.63 -11.51 -19.38
N PRO A 126 -17.73 -10.72 -19.37
CA PRO A 126 -17.84 -9.47 -20.11
C PRO A 126 -16.95 -8.37 -19.51
N ALA A 127 -16.74 -7.25 -20.21
CA ALA A 127 -15.86 -6.17 -19.75
C ALA A 127 -16.43 -5.35 -18.57
N GLN A 128 -17.76 -5.27 -18.44
CA GLN A 128 -18.41 -4.47 -17.40
C GLN A 128 -18.53 -5.27 -16.09
N ALA A 129 -18.07 -4.70 -14.97
CA ALA A 129 -17.97 -5.38 -13.68
C ALA A 129 -19.29 -5.98 -13.17
N THR A 130 -20.41 -5.25 -13.28
CA THR A 130 -21.73 -5.76 -12.88
C THR A 130 -22.14 -6.98 -13.72
N ALA A 131 -21.88 -6.95 -15.03
CA ALA A 131 -22.16 -8.06 -15.92
C ALA A 131 -21.22 -9.26 -15.65
N MET A 132 -19.99 -9.03 -15.16
CA MET A 132 -19.10 -10.11 -14.71
C MET A 132 -19.70 -10.88 -13.55
N VAL A 133 -20.21 -10.19 -12.53
CA VAL A 133 -20.85 -10.84 -11.37
C VAL A 133 -22.07 -11.64 -11.80
N GLN A 134 -22.91 -11.10 -12.70
CA GLN A 134 -24.08 -11.82 -13.22
C GLN A 134 -23.70 -13.09 -14.01
N ALA A 135 -22.66 -13.01 -14.86
CA ALA A 135 -22.15 -14.17 -15.59
C ALA A 135 -21.52 -15.22 -14.65
N LEU A 136 -20.86 -14.78 -13.58
CA LEU A 136 -20.31 -15.66 -12.57
C LEU A 136 -21.41 -16.36 -11.77
N SER A 137 -22.44 -15.63 -11.34
CA SER A 137 -23.60 -16.17 -10.64
C SER A 137 -24.36 -17.21 -11.48
N SER A 138 -24.53 -16.97 -12.79
CA SER A 138 -25.19 -17.94 -13.66
C SER A 138 -24.36 -19.22 -13.82
N ALA A 139 -23.03 -19.11 -13.93
CA ALA A 139 -22.12 -20.26 -13.95
C ALA A 139 -22.14 -21.04 -12.62
N LEU A 140 -22.18 -20.34 -11.48
CA LEU A 140 -22.29 -20.95 -10.16
C LEU A 140 -23.62 -21.68 -9.96
N THR A 141 -24.72 -21.15 -10.51
CA THR A 141 -26.03 -21.81 -10.46
C THR A 141 -26.02 -23.14 -11.24
N ALA A 142 -25.29 -23.19 -12.36
CA ALA A 142 -25.13 -24.40 -13.16
C ALA A 142 -24.18 -25.43 -12.51
N SER A 143 -23.31 -25.00 -11.61
CA SER A 143 -22.37 -25.88 -10.91
C SER A 143 -23.02 -26.57 -9.70
N PRO A 144 -22.81 -27.88 -9.49
CA PRO A 144 -23.28 -28.57 -8.30
C PRO A 144 -22.42 -28.30 -7.06
N ALA A 145 -21.19 -27.81 -7.23
CA ALA A 145 -20.22 -27.60 -6.14
C ALA A 145 -20.29 -26.18 -5.58
N HIS A 146 -19.93 -26.04 -4.29
CA HIS A 146 -19.74 -24.72 -3.68
C HIS A 146 -18.36 -24.16 -4.04
N LEU A 147 -18.27 -22.84 -4.18
CA LEU A 147 -17.02 -22.11 -4.31
C LEU A 147 -16.73 -21.39 -2.99
N THR A 148 -15.61 -21.74 -2.34
CA THR A 148 -15.17 -21.05 -1.13
C THR A 148 -14.24 -19.91 -1.51
N VAL A 149 -14.56 -18.71 -1.04
CA VAL A 149 -13.77 -17.50 -1.30
C VAL A 149 -13.24 -16.99 0.02
N ILE A 150 -11.91 -16.90 0.13
CA ILE A 150 -11.23 -16.32 1.28
C ILE A 150 -10.69 -14.96 0.84
N LEU A 151 -11.28 -13.89 1.34
CA LEU A 151 -10.91 -12.52 1.02
C LEU A 151 -10.15 -11.90 2.20
N ASN A 152 -8.83 -11.86 2.08
CA ASN A 152 -7.98 -11.20 3.07
C ASN A 152 -8.09 -9.69 2.93
N SER A 153 -8.30 -8.99 4.06
CA SER A 153 -8.42 -7.53 4.15
C SER A 153 -9.49 -6.97 3.22
N ILE A 154 -10.76 -7.35 3.46
CA ILE A 154 -11.92 -6.85 2.70
C ILE A 154 -12.06 -5.32 2.75
N ASP A 155 -11.52 -4.73 3.80
CA ASP A 155 -11.43 -3.31 4.08
C ASP A 155 -10.05 -2.73 3.73
N ALA A 156 -9.27 -3.37 2.86
CA ALA A 156 -8.08 -2.76 2.28
C ALA A 156 -8.45 -1.61 1.33
N VAL A 157 -7.55 -0.62 1.19
CA VAL A 157 -7.78 0.62 0.42
C VAL A 157 -8.37 0.38 -0.99
N PRO A 158 -7.88 -0.58 -1.81
CA PRO A 158 -8.43 -0.81 -3.15
C PRO A 158 -9.88 -1.30 -3.14
N LEU A 159 -10.25 -2.07 -2.11
CA LEU A 159 -11.56 -2.72 -1.99
C LEU A 159 -12.60 -1.86 -1.27
N ARG A 160 -12.21 -0.85 -0.49
CA ARG A 160 -13.12 0.04 0.25
C ARG A 160 -14.12 0.80 -0.62
N LYS A 161 -13.86 0.93 -1.93
CA LYS A 161 -14.73 1.70 -2.84
C LYS A 161 -16.16 1.12 -2.81
N PRO A 162 -17.22 1.95 -2.64
CA PRO A 162 -18.60 1.46 -2.52
C PRO A 162 -19.04 0.54 -3.67
N ALA A 163 -18.63 0.86 -4.90
CA ALA A 163 -18.93 0.03 -6.08
C ALA A 163 -18.31 -1.38 -5.98
N MET A 164 -17.10 -1.51 -5.44
CA MET A 164 -16.46 -2.83 -5.25
C MET A 164 -17.16 -3.62 -4.15
N GLN A 165 -17.45 -2.98 -3.01
CA GLN A 165 -18.20 -3.62 -1.92
C GLN A 165 -19.59 -4.07 -2.35
N GLN A 166 -20.28 -3.31 -3.20
CA GLN A 166 -21.57 -3.71 -3.76
C GLN A 166 -21.46 -4.97 -4.63
N LEU A 167 -20.42 -5.08 -5.47
CA LEU A 167 -20.19 -6.25 -6.30
C LEU A 167 -19.84 -7.49 -5.46
N LEU A 168 -19.00 -7.33 -4.44
CA LEU A 168 -18.67 -8.38 -3.48
C LEU A 168 -19.90 -8.84 -2.68
N ALA A 169 -20.76 -7.91 -2.27
CA ALA A 169 -22.00 -8.22 -1.56
C ALA A 169 -22.98 -9.02 -2.45
N GLN A 170 -23.15 -8.61 -3.71
CA GLN A 170 -23.98 -9.34 -4.68
C GLN A 170 -23.46 -10.77 -4.91
N LEU A 171 -22.14 -10.93 -4.93
CA LEU A 171 -21.50 -12.23 -5.06
C LEU A 171 -21.75 -13.07 -3.79
N ALA A 172 -21.48 -12.52 -2.61
CA ALA A 172 -21.65 -13.19 -1.31
C ALA A 172 -23.07 -13.72 -1.07
N ALA A 173 -24.09 -13.02 -1.60
CA ALA A 173 -25.49 -13.43 -1.49
C ALA A 173 -25.82 -14.71 -2.29
N HIS A 174 -24.93 -15.19 -3.15
CA HIS A 174 -25.17 -16.37 -3.97
C HIS A 174 -25.08 -17.66 -3.12
N PRO A 175 -26.07 -18.57 -3.16
CA PRO A 175 -26.14 -19.73 -2.26
C PRO A 175 -25.03 -20.78 -2.47
N ARG A 176 -24.33 -20.72 -3.61
CA ARG A 176 -23.16 -21.58 -3.89
C ARG A 176 -21.84 -20.98 -3.46
N ILE A 177 -21.82 -19.78 -2.89
CA ILE A 177 -20.60 -19.14 -2.41
C ILE A 177 -20.51 -19.27 -0.90
N ARG A 178 -19.34 -19.69 -0.43
CA ARG A 178 -18.96 -19.65 0.99
C ARG A 178 -17.91 -18.56 1.14
N LEU A 179 -18.28 -17.42 1.72
CA LEU A 179 -17.37 -16.29 1.88
C LEU A 179 -16.78 -16.27 3.29
N ILE A 180 -15.46 -16.18 3.34
CA ILE A 180 -14.69 -15.89 4.55
C ILE A 180 -13.92 -14.61 4.25
N ALA A 181 -14.17 -13.56 5.02
CA ALA A 181 -13.47 -12.29 4.88
C ALA A 181 -12.68 -11.99 6.14
N THR A 182 -11.51 -11.39 6.00
CA THR A 182 -10.81 -10.78 7.14
C THR A 182 -10.92 -9.25 7.07
N ALA A 183 -11.05 -8.60 8.22
CA ALA A 183 -11.10 -7.14 8.31
C ALA A 183 -10.13 -6.62 9.38
N ASP A 184 -9.44 -5.52 9.08
CA ASP A 184 -8.30 -5.05 9.88
C ASP A 184 -8.51 -3.67 10.51
N THR A 185 -9.25 -2.78 9.86
CA THR A 185 -9.47 -1.40 10.31
C THR A 185 -10.61 -1.30 11.31
N PRO A 186 -10.49 -0.48 12.38
CA PRO A 186 -11.56 -0.34 13.38
C PRO A 186 -12.88 0.21 12.79
N SER A 187 -12.80 0.89 11.65
CA SER A 187 -13.95 1.43 10.93
C SER A 187 -14.62 0.46 9.96
N PHE A 188 -14.14 -0.78 9.81
CA PHE A 188 -14.67 -1.73 8.83
C PHE A 188 -16.21 -1.90 8.88
N PRO A 189 -16.90 -1.88 10.06
CA PRO A 189 -18.35 -2.05 10.09
C PRO A 189 -19.12 -0.91 9.39
N LEU A 190 -18.48 0.27 9.22
CA LEU A 190 -19.06 1.43 8.55
C LEU A 190 -19.05 1.31 7.02
N LEU A 191 -18.33 0.32 6.45
CA LEU A 191 -18.27 0.12 5.01
C LEU A 191 -19.59 -0.33 4.40
N TRP A 192 -20.45 -0.97 5.20
CA TRP A 192 -21.65 -1.63 4.70
C TRP A 192 -22.93 -0.97 5.18
N ASP A 193 -23.78 -0.62 4.22
CA ASP A 193 -25.17 -0.25 4.49
C ASP A 193 -26.02 -1.47 4.87
N ALA A 194 -27.30 -1.24 5.20
CA ALA A 194 -28.21 -2.32 5.60
C ALA A 194 -28.42 -3.38 4.52
N ALA A 195 -28.44 -3.00 3.24
CA ALA A 195 -28.62 -3.93 2.13
C ALA A 195 -27.37 -4.80 1.95
N GLN A 196 -26.18 -4.20 1.96
CA GLN A 196 -24.91 -4.91 1.88
C GLN A 196 -24.72 -5.86 3.05
N ARG A 197 -25.04 -5.45 4.28
CA ARG A 197 -24.99 -6.34 5.46
C ARG A 197 -25.92 -7.54 5.31
N THR A 198 -27.10 -7.34 4.74
CA THR A 198 -28.05 -8.43 4.45
C THR A 198 -27.50 -9.38 3.38
N SER A 199 -26.90 -8.84 2.32
CA SER A 199 -26.32 -9.64 1.24
C SER A 199 -25.05 -10.40 1.66
N PHE A 200 -24.19 -9.79 2.47
CA PHE A 200 -23.03 -10.48 3.03
C PHE A 200 -23.42 -11.52 4.07
N ASN A 201 -24.48 -11.27 4.86
CA ASN A 201 -24.96 -12.17 5.91
C ASN A 201 -23.82 -12.64 6.84
N PHE A 202 -23.01 -11.68 7.32
CA PHE A 202 -21.82 -11.96 8.11
C PHE A 202 -22.16 -12.40 9.54
N LEU A 203 -21.50 -13.46 9.99
CA LEU A 203 -21.21 -13.72 11.40
C LEU A 203 -19.82 -13.17 11.71
N PHE A 204 -19.77 -12.31 12.71
CA PHE A 204 -18.53 -11.63 13.12
C PHE A 204 -17.85 -12.45 14.22
N HIS A 205 -16.60 -12.82 13.98
CA HIS A 205 -15.76 -13.54 14.93
C HIS A 205 -14.54 -12.69 15.30
N ASP A 206 -14.33 -12.48 16.59
CA ASP A 206 -13.11 -11.84 17.10
C ASP A 206 -11.96 -12.83 17.05
N CYS A 207 -11.10 -12.63 16.07
CA CYS A 207 -9.89 -13.37 15.80
C CYS A 207 -8.68 -12.46 16.01
N THR A 208 -8.59 -11.86 17.20
CA THR A 208 -7.38 -11.14 17.62
C THR A 208 -6.22 -12.13 17.75
N THR A 209 -5.23 -12.04 16.84
CA THR A 209 -4.06 -12.92 16.77
C THR A 209 -2.79 -12.25 17.29
N LEU A 210 -2.76 -10.91 17.35
CA LEU A 210 -1.58 -10.10 17.67
C LEU A 210 -0.36 -10.35 16.75
N GLN A 211 -0.54 -11.10 15.67
CA GLN A 211 0.50 -11.36 14.68
C GLN A 211 0.85 -10.06 13.91
N PRO A 212 2.12 -9.86 13.52
CA PRO A 212 2.51 -8.69 12.75
C PRO A 212 1.84 -8.69 11.36
N LEU A 213 1.63 -7.47 10.83
CA LEU A 213 1.01 -7.23 9.52
C LEU A 213 2.08 -7.12 8.42
N ASP A 214 2.81 -8.22 8.17
CA ASP A 214 4.03 -8.17 7.37
C ASP A 214 3.81 -7.84 5.90
N VAL A 215 2.79 -8.43 5.26
CA VAL A 215 2.52 -8.22 3.83
C VAL A 215 1.37 -7.26 3.59
N GLU A 216 0.50 -7.09 4.59
CA GLU A 216 -0.62 -6.18 4.53
C GLU A 216 -0.16 -4.72 4.67
N LEU A 217 0.96 -4.51 5.37
CA LEU A 217 1.54 -3.21 5.61
C LEU A 217 3.03 -3.21 5.21
N ASP A 218 3.35 -2.44 4.18
CA ASP A 218 4.74 -2.13 3.86
C ASP A 218 5.23 -1.03 4.80
N ALA A 219 5.88 -1.43 5.91
CA ALA A 219 6.28 -0.51 6.96
C ALA A 219 7.23 0.59 6.45
N VAL A 220 8.15 0.26 5.55
CA VAL A 220 9.14 1.22 5.04
C VAL A 220 8.45 2.25 4.15
N ASP A 221 7.60 1.79 3.22
CA ASP A 221 6.87 2.69 2.32
C ASP A 221 5.85 3.56 3.05
N GLU A 222 5.12 3.01 4.03
CA GLU A 222 4.16 3.76 4.84
C GLU A 222 4.85 4.84 5.68
N VAL A 223 5.98 4.52 6.32
CA VAL A 223 6.77 5.53 7.06
C VAL A 223 7.30 6.61 6.12
N HIS A 224 7.83 6.24 4.96
CA HIS A 224 8.25 7.21 3.96
C HIS A 224 7.09 8.10 3.47
N GLU A 225 5.90 7.54 3.26
CA GLU A 225 4.72 8.33 2.90
C GLU A 225 4.28 9.29 4.01
N LEU A 226 4.30 8.86 5.28
CA LEU A 226 3.99 9.70 6.44
C LEU A 226 4.99 10.85 6.61
N LEU A 227 6.27 10.61 6.28
CA LEU A 227 7.33 11.63 6.27
C LEU A 227 7.33 12.48 4.99
N GLY A 228 6.32 12.36 4.12
CA GLY A 228 6.24 13.13 2.88
C GLY A 228 7.26 12.73 1.81
N ARG A 229 8.03 11.66 2.03
CA ARG A 229 9.10 11.17 1.15
C ARG A 229 8.58 10.27 0.03
N LYS A 230 7.46 10.66 -0.60
CA LYS A 230 6.74 9.88 -1.63
C LYS A 230 7.58 9.49 -2.85
N ALA A 231 8.66 10.20 -3.11
CA ALA A 231 9.59 9.91 -4.19
C ALA A 231 10.51 8.70 -3.93
N ARG A 232 10.56 8.18 -2.70
CA ARG A 232 11.35 6.99 -2.34
C ARG A 232 10.68 5.66 -2.73
N ARG A 233 9.53 5.71 -3.40
CA ARG A 233 8.62 4.58 -3.71
C ARG A 233 9.19 3.48 -4.62
N VAL A 234 10.37 3.65 -5.21
CA VAL A 234 10.97 2.63 -6.06
C VAL A 234 12.45 2.49 -5.71
N ASN A 235 12.76 1.51 -4.86
CA ASN A 235 14.13 1.06 -4.55
C ASN A 235 15.08 2.11 -3.93
N GLY A 236 14.58 3.17 -3.28
CA GLY A 236 15.43 4.15 -2.58
C GLY A 236 16.58 4.71 -3.45
N LYS A 237 17.78 4.81 -2.86
CA LYS A 237 19.03 5.20 -3.55
C LYS A 237 19.29 4.35 -4.80
N ASP A 238 19.14 3.03 -4.69
CA ASP A 238 19.50 2.09 -5.76
C ASP A 238 18.59 2.21 -6.99
N GLY A 239 17.31 2.52 -6.78
CA GLY A 239 16.36 2.80 -7.86
C GLY A 239 16.73 4.04 -8.65
N VAL A 240 17.07 5.12 -7.95
CA VAL A 240 17.51 6.36 -8.60
C VAL A 240 18.85 6.16 -9.31
N VAL A 241 19.83 5.50 -8.69
CA VAL A 241 21.11 5.18 -9.34
C VAL A 241 20.89 4.31 -10.60
N PHE A 242 19.98 3.32 -10.54
CA PHE A 242 19.64 2.49 -11.69
C PHE A 242 19.01 3.30 -12.83
N VAL A 243 18.04 4.16 -12.52
CA VAL A 243 17.42 5.04 -13.53
C VAL A 243 18.46 5.98 -14.11
N LEU A 244 19.22 6.69 -13.27
CA LEU A 244 20.25 7.64 -13.71
C LEU A 244 21.30 6.98 -14.60
N ARG A 245 21.72 5.75 -14.32
CA ARG A 245 22.65 4.99 -15.18
C ARG A 245 22.14 4.80 -16.60
N SER A 246 20.82 4.65 -16.78
CA SER A 246 20.16 4.47 -18.08
C SER A 246 19.92 5.77 -18.86
N LEU A 247 20.06 6.93 -18.22
CA LEU A 247 19.80 8.23 -18.84
C LEU A 247 20.97 8.73 -19.72
N PRO A 248 20.71 9.63 -20.68
CA PRO A 248 21.74 10.29 -21.49
C PRO A 248 22.77 11.06 -20.64
N GLU A 249 24.00 11.22 -21.13
CA GLU A 249 25.05 11.95 -20.40
C GLU A 249 24.66 13.38 -20.01
N ASN A 250 23.92 14.09 -20.87
CA ASN A 250 23.42 15.44 -20.55
C ASN A 250 22.40 15.42 -19.40
N ALA A 251 21.61 14.36 -19.27
CA ALA A 251 20.71 14.19 -18.13
C ALA A 251 21.52 13.95 -16.85
N LYS A 252 22.54 13.08 -16.90
CA LYS A 252 23.43 12.84 -15.75
C LYS A 252 24.11 14.12 -15.27
N LYS A 253 24.67 14.93 -16.18
CA LYS A 253 25.28 16.23 -15.87
C LYS A 253 24.26 17.23 -15.31
N LEU A 254 23.03 17.25 -15.84
CA LEU A 254 21.98 18.10 -15.31
C LEU A 254 21.60 17.71 -13.88
N PHE A 255 21.53 16.41 -13.60
CA PHE A 255 21.24 15.90 -12.27
C PHE A 255 22.38 16.23 -11.30
N GLU A 256 23.64 16.03 -11.69
CA GLU A 256 24.83 16.43 -10.93
C GLU A 256 24.80 17.92 -10.55
N LEU A 257 24.56 18.80 -11.53
CA LEU A 257 24.41 20.24 -11.30
C LEU A 257 23.29 20.53 -10.30
N LEU A 258 22.13 19.88 -10.45
CA LEU A 258 21.00 20.07 -9.55
C LEU A 258 21.34 19.63 -8.11
N VAL A 259 22.04 18.51 -7.93
CA VAL A 259 22.46 18.00 -6.62
C VAL A 259 23.45 18.96 -5.96
N ILE A 260 24.45 19.44 -6.69
CA ILE A 260 25.44 20.40 -6.17
C ILE A 260 24.76 21.69 -5.68
N GLU A 261 23.80 22.22 -6.44
CA GLU A 261 23.05 23.42 -6.07
C GLU A 261 22.12 23.20 -4.88
N VAL A 262 21.52 22.02 -4.76
CA VAL A 262 20.69 21.69 -3.60
C VAL A 262 21.57 21.57 -2.34
N LEU A 263 22.73 20.91 -2.44
CA LEU A 263 23.69 20.78 -1.34
C LEU A 263 24.28 22.14 -0.90
N SER A 264 24.59 23.04 -1.84
CA SER A 264 25.08 24.37 -1.49
C SER A 264 24.03 25.21 -0.76
N VAL A 265 22.75 25.13 -1.17
CA VAL A 265 21.65 25.78 -0.44
C VAL A 265 21.42 25.14 0.93
N MET A 266 21.68 23.84 1.10
CA MET A 266 21.67 23.18 2.41
C MET A 266 22.77 23.73 3.32
N ASP A 267 23.98 23.92 2.80
CA ASP A 267 25.12 24.49 3.53
C ASP A 267 24.88 25.95 3.94
N ASP A 268 24.36 26.77 3.03
CA ASP A 268 24.05 28.19 3.31
C ASP A 268 22.83 28.35 4.24
N GLY A 269 21.93 27.37 4.26
CA GLY A 269 20.67 27.36 5.01
C GLY A 269 20.78 26.97 6.49
N GLU A 270 21.94 26.51 6.97
CA GLU A 270 22.14 26.08 8.36
C GLU A 270 21.90 27.21 9.39
N GLN A 271 21.85 28.48 8.97
CA GLN A 271 21.54 29.62 9.83
C GLN A 271 20.04 29.96 9.97
N GLN A 272 19.13 29.31 9.22
CA GLN A 272 17.69 29.60 9.23
C GLN A 272 16.79 28.35 9.36
N GLN A 273 17.13 27.41 10.25
CA GLN A 273 16.25 26.30 10.65
C GLN A 273 15.02 26.78 11.49
N GLN A 274 14.17 27.63 10.91
CA GLN A 274 12.92 28.06 11.55
C GLN A 274 11.64 27.84 10.73
N PHE A 275 11.74 27.37 9.49
CA PHE A 275 10.56 27.00 8.69
C PHE A 275 10.78 25.64 8.04
N GLY A 276 10.00 24.65 8.48
CA GLY A 276 10.02 23.24 8.05
C GLY A 276 9.66 23.02 6.58
N ALA A 277 10.43 23.58 5.65
CA ALA A 277 10.46 23.15 4.26
C ALA A 277 11.43 21.97 4.15
N GLU A 278 10.87 20.76 4.14
CA GLU A 278 11.61 19.49 4.23
C GLU A 278 12.57 19.16 3.07
N ASN A 279 12.70 20.01 2.05
CA ASN A 279 13.82 19.97 1.11
C ASN A 279 14.05 21.40 0.59
N PRO A 280 15.31 21.89 0.54
CA PRO A 280 15.60 23.16 -0.09
C PRO A 280 15.26 23.08 -1.57
N GLY A 281 14.50 24.05 -2.04
CA GLY A 281 14.14 24.18 -3.44
C GLY A 281 15.10 25.15 -4.13
N VAL A 282 15.66 24.76 -5.27
CA VAL A 282 16.45 25.63 -6.13
C VAL A 282 15.57 26.26 -7.20
N GLU A 283 15.83 27.52 -7.54
CA GLU A 283 15.00 28.23 -8.53
C GLU A 283 15.18 27.65 -9.93
N TYR A 284 14.07 27.33 -10.61
CA TYR A 284 14.07 26.79 -11.97
C TYR A 284 14.92 27.63 -12.93
N ARG A 285 14.81 28.97 -12.86
CA ARG A 285 15.55 29.90 -13.72
C ARG A 285 17.05 29.87 -13.47
N MET A 286 17.46 29.73 -12.20
CA MET A 286 18.87 29.63 -11.84
C MET A 286 19.49 28.36 -12.41
N VAL A 287 18.84 27.22 -12.20
CA VAL A 287 19.29 25.91 -12.72
C VAL A 287 19.35 25.92 -14.24
N TYR A 288 18.35 26.52 -14.91
CA TYR A 288 18.36 26.66 -16.37
C TYR A 288 19.56 27.48 -16.87
N ASN A 289 19.84 28.64 -16.26
CA ASN A 289 20.95 29.49 -16.69
C ASN A 289 22.30 28.77 -16.53
N LYS A 290 22.53 28.10 -15.40
CA LYS A 290 23.75 27.32 -15.17
C LYS A 290 23.86 26.13 -16.14
N ALA A 291 22.75 25.44 -16.42
CA ALA A 291 22.75 24.36 -17.40
C ALA A 291 23.04 24.82 -18.83
N VAL A 292 22.72 26.08 -19.18
CA VAL A 292 23.11 26.69 -20.46
C VAL A 292 24.59 27.09 -20.45
N GLU A 293 25.09 27.64 -19.33
CA GLU A 293 26.51 28.00 -19.15
C GLU A 293 27.44 26.77 -19.24
N ASP A 294 27.02 25.65 -18.67
CA ASP A 294 27.76 24.37 -18.70
C ASP A 294 27.51 23.55 -19.98
N PHE A 295 26.84 24.13 -20.97
CA PHE A 295 26.52 23.50 -22.27
C PHE A 295 25.74 22.19 -22.16
N ILE A 296 24.97 22.00 -21.08
CA ILE A 296 24.13 20.81 -20.84
C ILE A 296 22.90 20.82 -21.74
N CYS A 297 22.28 22.00 -21.88
CA CYS A 297 21.11 22.21 -22.74
C CYS A 297 21.23 23.48 -23.59
N SER A 298 20.81 23.40 -24.85
CA SER A 298 20.87 24.51 -25.82
C SER A 298 19.58 25.32 -25.94
N SER A 299 18.49 24.86 -25.33
CA SER A 299 17.19 25.54 -25.35
C SER A 299 16.35 25.16 -24.13
N GLU A 300 15.42 26.04 -23.76
CA GLU A 300 14.47 25.79 -22.67
C GLU A 300 13.62 24.54 -22.94
N MET A 301 13.28 24.26 -24.20
CA MET A 301 12.50 23.09 -24.55
C MET A 301 13.28 21.78 -24.30
N ALA A 302 14.58 21.77 -24.58
CA ALA A 302 15.45 20.63 -24.26
C ALA A 302 15.60 20.45 -22.74
N PHE A 303 15.79 21.54 -22.00
CA PHE A 303 15.85 21.53 -20.53
C PHE A 303 14.57 20.95 -19.89
N ARG A 304 13.39 21.43 -20.32
CA ARG A 304 12.09 20.90 -19.86
C ARG A 304 11.91 19.42 -20.17
N THR A 305 12.46 18.93 -21.28
CA THR A 305 12.38 17.51 -21.64
C THR A 305 13.17 16.65 -20.65
N LEU A 306 14.38 17.08 -20.30
CA LEU A 306 15.21 16.41 -19.29
C LEU A 306 14.56 16.43 -17.89
N LEU A 307 14.04 17.59 -17.47
CA LEU A 307 13.33 17.69 -16.19
C LEU A 307 12.05 16.86 -16.15
N LYS A 308 11.34 16.74 -17.27
CA LYS A 308 10.15 15.90 -17.36
C LYS A 308 10.49 14.43 -17.14
N GLU A 309 11.61 13.95 -17.67
CA GLU A 309 12.09 12.59 -17.44
C GLU A 309 12.36 12.34 -15.95
N PHE A 310 13.04 13.25 -15.26
CA PHE A 310 13.23 13.16 -13.80
C PHE A 310 11.90 13.18 -13.03
N HIS A 311 10.95 14.00 -13.46
CA HIS A 311 9.63 14.09 -12.82
C HIS A 311 8.81 12.81 -13.05
N ASP A 312 8.83 12.23 -14.26
CA ASP A 312 8.13 10.99 -14.59
C ASP A 312 8.69 9.81 -13.78
N HIS A 313 10.00 9.82 -13.49
CA HIS A 313 10.66 8.89 -12.58
C HIS A 313 10.57 9.27 -11.09
N GLN A 314 9.85 10.34 -10.74
CA GLN A 314 9.68 10.84 -9.37
C GLN A 314 10.99 11.20 -8.65
N ILE A 315 12.05 11.53 -9.41
CA ILE A 315 13.36 11.92 -8.87
C ILE A 315 13.34 13.37 -8.36
N ILE A 316 12.56 14.24 -9.01
CA ILE A 316 12.40 15.64 -8.63
C ILE A 316 10.94 15.99 -8.39
N THR A 317 10.73 17.01 -7.58
CA THR A 317 9.41 17.62 -7.35
C THR A 317 9.49 19.11 -7.69
N SER A 318 8.46 19.64 -8.36
CA SER A 318 8.34 21.08 -8.64
C SER A 318 7.24 21.68 -7.78
N ARG A 319 7.54 22.76 -7.06
CA ARG A 319 6.55 23.55 -6.30
C ARG A 319 6.63 25.01 -6.72
N LYS A 320 5.49 25.71 -6.66
CA LYS A 320 5.47 27.17 -6.79
C LYS A 320 5.43 27.82 -5.43
N ASP A 321 6.29 28.80 -5.20
CA ASP A 321 6.26 29.60 -3.99
C ASP A 321 5.08 30.61 -4.01
N ALA A 322 4.81 31.28 -2.89
CA ALA A 322 3.76 32.30 -2.74
C ALA A 322 3.88 33.45 -3.76
N LEU A 323 5.10 33.69 -4.27
CA LEU A 323 5.40 34.70 -5.30
C LEU A 323 5.24 34.17 -6.74
N GLY A 324 4.86 32.89 -6.91
CA GLY A 324 4.69 32.25 -8.22
C GLY A 324 5.99 31.74 -8.86
N THR A 325 7.14 31.91 -8.19
CA THR A 325 8.44 31.37 -8.61
C THR A 325 8.43 29.85 -8.50
N GLU A 326 8.92 29.18 -9.55
CA GLU A 326 9.02 27.71 -9.60
C GLU A 326 10.32 27.24 -8.94
N LEU A 327 10.19 26.38 -7.94
CA LEU A 327 11.27 25.79 -7.17
C LEU A 327 11.32 24.28 -7.45
N LEU A 328 12.50 23.79 -7.78
CA LEU A 328 12.80 22.37 -7.97
C LEU A 328 13.41 21.83 -6.67
N SER A 329 12.86 20.76 -6.13
CA SER A 329 13.38 20.09 -4.94
C SER A 329 13.64 18.61 -5.20
N ILE A 330 14.79 18.15 -4.70
CA ILE A 330 15.16 16.74 -4.70
C ILE A 330 14.76 16.14 -3.33
N PRO A 331 13.94 15.09 -3.28
CA PRO A 331 13.40 14.51 -2.05
C PRO A 331 14.34 13.48 -1.40
N PHE A 332 15.63 13.81 -1.32
CA PHE A 332 16.69 12.99 -0.73
C PHE A 332 17.43 13.79 0.36
N GLY A 333 17.88 13.09 1.40
CA GLY A 333 18.67 13.71 2.47
C GLY A 333 20.10 14.04 2.01
N ARG A 334 20.83 14.86 2.78
CA ARG A 334 22.22 15.25 2.46
C ARG A 334 23.12 14.04 2.19
N GLU A 335 23.16 13.10 3.13
CA GLU A 335 24.00 11.90 3.05
C GLU A 335 23.66 11.03 1.82
N GLU A 336 22.38 10.95 1.47
CA GLU A 336 21.92 10.19 0.29
C GLU A 336 22.30 10.90 -1.01
N LEU A 337 22.20 12.23 -1.06
CA LEU A 337 22.59 13.04 -2.23
C LEU A 337 24.10 12.94 -2.48
N GLU A 338 24.91 13.04 -1.44
CA GLU A 338 26.36 12.85 -1.50
C GLU A 338 26.70 11.43 -1.99
N ALA A 339 26.04 10.41 -1.43
CA ALA A 339 26.28 9.02 -1.82
C ALA A 339 25.80 8.69 -3.26
N ILE A 340 24.72 9.33 -3.75
CA ILE A 340 24.27 9.20 -5.16
C ILE A 340 25.27 9.88 -6.09
N LEU A 341 25.80 11.04 -5.70
CA LEU A 341 26.80 11.77 -6.47
C LEU A 341 28.10 10.96 -6.61
N GLU A 342 28.59 10.38 -5.52
CA GLU A 342 29.76 9.49 -5.53
C GLU A 342 29.57 8.29 -6.48
N ASP A 343 28.41 7.63 -6.43
CA ASP A 343 28.09 6.47 -7.28
C ASP A 343 27.91 6.80 -8.78
N LEU A 344 27.62 8.07 -9.11
CA LEU A 344 27.52 8.56 -10.49
C LEU A 344 28.88 8.99 -11.05
N MET A 345 29.78 9.43 -10.17
CA MET A 345 31.14 9.85 -10.51
C MET A 345 32.11 8.66 -10.59
N SER A 346 31.78 7.53 -9.97
CA SER A 346 32.47 6.25 -10.14
C SER A 346 32.06 5.51 -11.41
#